data_AF-A0A1C5JQA1-F1
#
_entry.id   AF-A0A1C5JQA1-F1
#
_cell.length_a   1.000
_cell.length_b   1.000
_cell.length_c   1.000
_cell.angle_alpha   90.00
_cell.angle_beta   90.00
_cell.angle_gamma   90.00
#
_symmetry.space_group_name_H-M   'P 1'
#
loop_
_entity.id
_entity.type
_entity.pdbx_description
1 polymer ?
#
loop_
_entity_poly.entity_id
_entity_poly.type
_entity_poly.pdbx_seq_one_letter_code
_entity_poly.pdbx_strand_id
1 'polypeptide(L)'
;MARTVERKEVLFGAGTRPAARAVQSTDPGIKEAGRQLMAAGTAVEELLVKDPDADRGPATARLVDAQQKLLTACDGLFGPRPWPFDGSPSPTATN
;
A
#
# COMPACT_ATOMS: atom_id res chain seq x y z
N MET A 1 16.81 -8.59 -30.86
CA MET A 1 17.44 -8.85 -29.56
C MET A 1 16.43 -8.51 -28.47
N ALA A 2 15.68 -9.51 -27.99
CA ALA A 2 14.67 -9.32 -26.96
C ALA A 2 15.38 -9.25 -25.60
N ARG A 3 15.37 -8.06 -24.97
CA ARG A 3 15.89 -7.90 -23.61
C ARG A 3 14.91 -8.59 -22.67
N THR A 4 15.37 -9.71 -22.12
CA THR A 4 14.75 -10.42 -21.00
C THR A 4 14.58 -9.42 -19.87
N VAL A 5 13.35 -8.96 -19.67
CA VAL A 5 12.98 -8.23 -18.44
C VAL A 5 13.11 -9.27 -17.34
N GLU A 6 14.25 -9.29 -16.67
CA GLU A 6 14.44 -10.09 -15.47
C GLU A 6 13.33 -9.71 -14.50
N ARG A 7 12.47 -10.69 -14.22
CA ARG A 7 11.34 -10.69 -13.29
C ARG A 7 11.71 -10.31 -11.84
N LYS A 8 12.92 -9.80 -11.62
CA LYS A 8 13.55 -9.56 -10.33
C LYS A 8 13.51 -8.09 -9.89
N GLU A 9 13.16 -7.16 -10.78
CA GLU A 9 13.17 -5.72 -10.46
C GLU A 9 11.91 -4.97 -10.89
N VAL A 10 10.76 -5.64 -10.99
CA VAL A 10 9.48 -4.92 -10.96
C VAL A 10 9.11 -4.63 -9.50
N LEU A 11 9.98 -3.85 -8.86
CA LEU A 11 9.80 -3.22 -7.56
C LEU A 11 9.17 -1.84 -7.79
N PHE A 12 7.94 -1.81 -8.31
CA PHE A 12 7.11 -0.60 -8.22
C PHE A 12 6.14 -0.81 -7.05
N GLY A 13 6.29 -0.27 -5.85
CA GLY A 13 7.28 0.58 -5.21
C GLY A 13 6.65 0.92 -3.86
N ALA A 14 7.25 0.50 -2.73
CA ALA A 14 6.84 0.75 -1.34
C ALA A 14 5.38 0.42 -0.88
N GLY A 15 4.33 0.62 -1.68
CA GLY A 15 2.92 0.45 -1.33
C GLY A 15 2.39 -0.99 -1.41
N THR A 16 3.01 -1.86 -2.22
CA THR A 16 2.63 -3.29 -2.29
C THR A 16 3.19 -4.12 -1.15
N ARG A 17 4.26 -3.69 -0.47
CA ARG A 17 4.81 -4.39 0.71
C ARG A 17 3.85 -4.37 1.90
N PRO A 18 3.29 -3.21 2.30
CA PRO A 18 2.19 -3.14 3.26
C PRO A 18 0.99 -3.99 2.84
N ALA A 19 0.60 -3.94 1.56
CA ALA A 19 -0.51 -4.73 1.03
C ALA A 19 -0.27 -6.23 1.18
N ALA A 20 0.92 -6.72 0.80
CA ALA A 20 1.30 -8.13 0.91
C ALA A 20 1.27 -8.64 2.35
N ARG A 21 1.69 -7.81 3.32
CA ARG A 21 1.55 -8.14 4.74
C ARG A 21 0.11 -8.10 5.22
N ALA A 22 -0.67 -7.11 4.80
CA ALA A 22 -2.08 -7.00 5.15
C ALA A 22 -2.90 -8.20 4.63
N VAL A 23 -2.63 -8.70 3.42
CA VAL A 23 -3.28 -9.91 2.85
C VAL A 23 -3.03 -11.18 3.69
N GLN A 24 -1.92 -11.22 4.44
CA GLN A 24 -1.59 -12.33 5.34
C GLN A 24 -2.21 -12.19 6.73
N SER A 25 -2.92 -11.07 7.00
CA SER A 25 -3.57 -10.84 8.29
C SER A 25 -4.65 -11.89 8.58
N THR A 26 -4.78 -12.25 9.86
CA THR A 26 -5.91 -13.04 10.38
C THR A 26 -7.16 -12.18 10.58
N ASP A 27 -7.01 -10.86 10.69
CA ASP A 27 -8.14 -9.93 10.74
C ASP A 27 -8.80 -9.81 9.36
N PRO A 28 -10.11 -10.07 9.23
CA PRO A 28 -10.79 -10.07 7.94
C PRO A 28 -10.84 -8.67 7.30
N GLY A 29 -10.91 -7.59 8.10
CA GLY A 29 -10.94 -6.21 7.60
C GLY A 29 -9.61 -5.79 6.99
N ILE A 30 -8.51 -6.04 7.72
CA ILE A 30 -7.14 -5.79 7.24
C ILE A 30 -6.81 -6.66 6.03
N LYS A 31 -7.23 -7.94 6.04
CA LYS A 31 -7.02 -8.85 4.92
C LYS A 31 -7.70 -8.36 3.64
N GLU A 32 -8.96 -7.93 3.75
CA GLU A 32 -9.71 -7.43 2.60
C GLU A 32 -9.16 -6.10 2.09
N ALA A 33 -8.87 -5.15 2.99
CA ALA A 33 -8.23 -3.89 2.61
C ALA A 33 -6.85 -4.11 1.97
N GLY A 34 -6.08 -5.07 2.47
CA GLY A 34 -4.81 -5.49 1.89
C GLY A 34 -4.95 -6.01 0.46
N ARG A 35 -6.01 -6.80 0.17
CA ARG A 35 -6.30 -7.28 -1.19
C ARG A 35 -6.65 -6.15 -2.13
N GLN A 36 -7.47 -5.20 -1.68
CA GLN A 36 -7.84 -4.04 -2.48
C GLN A 36 -6.62 -3.16 -2.81
N LEU A 37 -5.72 -2.96 -1.84
CA LEU A 37 -4.47 -2.23 -2.06
C LEU A 37 -3.54 -2.97 -3.02
N MET A 38 -3.45 -4.29 -2.92
CA MET A 38 -2.66 -5.11 -3.84
C MET A 38 -3.20 -5.01 -5.28
N ALA A 39 -4.51 -5.15 -5.46
CA ALA A 39 -5.15 -5.04 -6.77
C ALA A 39 -4.98 -3.64 -7.39
N ALA A 40 -5.13 -2.58 -6.59
CA ALA A 40 -4.90 -1.21 -7.05
C ALA A 40 -3.44 -0.98 -7.47
N GLY A 41 -2.48 -1.52 -6.70
CA GLY A 41 -1.06 -1.47 -7.05
C GLY A 41 -0.76 -2.17 -8.37
N THR A 42 -1.29 -3.38 -8.58
CA THR A 42 -1.12 -4.14 -9.82
C THR A 42 -1.74 -3.42 -11.01
N ALA A 43 -2.93 -2.83 -10.87
CA ALA A 43 -3.57 -2.09 -11.95
C ALA A 43 -2.76 -0.84 -12.39
N VAL A 44 -2.11 -0.16 -11.43
CA VAL A 44 -1.19 0.95 -11.74
C VAL A 44 0.03 0.43 -12.50
N GLU A 45 0.60 -0.70 -12.06
CA GLU A 45 1.76 -1.32 -12.71
C GLU A 45 1.45 -1.74 -14.15
N GLU A 46 0.35 -2.44 -14.36
CA GLU A 46 -0.10 -2.86 -15.70
C GLU A 46 -0.33 -1.66 -16.62
N LEU A 47 -0.88 -0.57 -16.10
CA LEU A 47 -1.07 0.67 -16.86
C LEU A 47 0.27 1.24 -17.32
N LEU A 48 1.25 1.35 -16.41
CA LEU A 48 2.58 1.92 -16.72
C LEU A 48 3.41 1.04 -17.65
N VAL A 49 3.27 -0.28 -17.56
CA VAL A 49 3.94 -1.22 -18.47
C VAL A 49 3.34 -1.11 -19.88
N LYS A 50 2.02 -0.96 -20.00
CA LYS A 50 1.34 -0.85 -21.28
C LYS A 50 1.53 0.51 -21.94
N ASP A 51 1.49 1.57 -21.14
CA ASP A 51 1.63 2.95 -21.59
C ASP A 51 2.30 3.79 -20.49
N PRO A 52 3.62 4.07 -20.62
CA PRO A 52 4.38 4.80 -19.61
C PRO A 52 3.94 6.27 -19.47
N ASP A 53 3.30 6.82 -20.52
CA ASP A 53 2.81 8.19 -20.61
C ASP A 53 1.31 8.30 -20.28
N ALA A 54 0.65 7.18 -19.94
CA ALA A 54 -0.75 7.18 -19.55
C ALA A 54 -1.01 8.12 -18.37
N ASP A 55 -2.19 8.77 -18.40
CA ASP A 55 -2.66 9.54 -17.26
C ASP A 55 -2.80 8.64 -16.02
N ARG A 56 -1.96 8.92 -15.03
CA ARG A 56 -1.87 8.15 -13.79
C ARG A 56 -2.94 8.59 -12.78
N GLY A 57 -3.57 9.74 -12.96
CA GLY A 57 -4.51 10.34 -11.99
C GLY A 57 -5.58 9.35 -11.49
N PRO A 58 -6.34 8.68 -12.38
CA PRO A 58 -7.36 7.72 -11.97
C PRO A 58 -6.79 6.49 -11.25
N ALA A 59 -5.61 6.02 -11.63
CA ALA A 59 -4.96 4.86 -11.03
C ALA A 59 -4.38 5.21 -9.65
N THR A 60 -3.77 6.38 -9.52
CA THR A 60 -3.31 6.95 -8.24
C THR A 60 -4.46 7.19 -7.28
N ALA A 61 -5.60 7.71 -7.75
CA ALA A 61 -6.78 7.92 -6.90
C ALA A 61 -7.29 6.61 -6.28
N ARG A 62 -7.34 5.52 -7.07
CA ARG A 62 -7.71 4.18 -6.57
C ARG A 62 -6.71 3.64 -5.55
N LEU A 63 -5.42 3.89 -5.78
CA LEU A 63 -4.37 3.48 -4.85
C LEU A 63 -4.48 4.23 -3.51
N VAL A 64 -4.75 5.54 -3.53
CA VAL A 64 -4.98 6.36 -2.33
C VAL A 64 -6.23 5.89 -1.57
N ASP A 65 -7.33 5.62 -2.27
CA ASP A 65 -8.56 5.08 -1.65
C ASP A 65 -8.29 3.73 -0.94
N ALA A 66 -7.55 2.83 -1.59
CA ALA A 66 -7.21 1.55 -1.00
C ALA A 66 -6.26 1.67 0.21
N GLN A 67 -5.31 2.61 0.17
CA GLN A 67 -4.46 2.92 1.33
C GLN A 67 -5.29 3.45 2.50
N GLN A 68 -6.24 4.35 2.23
CA GLN A 68 -7.11 4.91 3.25
C GLN A 68 -8.00 3.85 3.90
N LYS A 69 -8.55 2.92 3.10
CA LYS A 69 -9.33 1.79 3.64
C LYS A 69 -8.50 0.90 4.55
N LEU A 70 -7.24 0.64 4.20
CA LEU A 70 -6.33 -0.12 5.06
C LEU A 70 -6.05 0.60 6.37
N LEU A 71 -5.82 1.92 6.32
CA LEU A 71 -5.66 2.74 7.53
C LEU A 71 -6.91 2.71 8.41
N THR A 72 -8.10 2.85 7.83
CA THR A 72 -9.38 2.76 8.56
C THR A 72 -9.58 1.38 9.20
N ALA A 73 -9.21 0.30 8.51
CA ALA A 73 -9.27 -1.05 9.08
C ALA A 73 -8.33 -1.19 10.28
N CYS A 74 -7.11 -0.64 10.19
CA CYS A 74 -6.18 -0.60 11.31
C CYS A 74 -6.69 0.29 12.47
N ASP A 75 -7.29 1.45 12.18
CA ASP A 75 -7.90 2.33 13.19
C ASP A 75 -9.06 1.60 13.92
N GLY A 76 -9.81 0.74 13.22
CA GLY A 76 -10.84 -0.12 13.82
C GLY A 76 -10.30 -1.20 14.75
N LEU A 77 -9.08 -1.71 14.50
CA LEU A 77 -8.47 -2.77 15.31
C LEU A 77 -7.67 -2.23 16.50
N PHE A 78 -6.92 -1.15 16.29
CA PHE A 78 -5.98 -0.60 17.27
C PHE A 78 -6.49 0.68 17.96
N GLY A 79 -7.66 1.18 17.55
CA GLY A 79 -8.16 2.50 17.96
C GLY A 79 -7.56 3.63 17.11
N PRO A 80 -7.99 4.88 17.34
CA PRO A 80 -7.48 6.02 16.58
C PRO A 80 -5.98 6.22 16.83
N ARG A 81 -5.26 6.61 15.78
CA ARG A 81 -3.83 6.98 15.83
C ARG A 81 -3.58 8.15 16.81
N PRO A 82 -2.35 8.27 17.37
CA PRO A 82 -1.16 7.46 17.08
C PRO A 82 -1.21 6.08 17.75
N TRP A 83 -0.78 5.04 17.05
CA TRP A 83 -0.74 3.69 17.61
C TRP A 83 0.49 3.50 18.52
N PRO A 84 0.42 2.61 19.52
CA PRO A 84 1.51 2.41 20.49
C PRO A 84 2.83 1.90 19.86
N PHE A 85 2.81 1.47 18.61
CA PHE A 85 3.96 1.02 17.82
C PHE A 85 4.33 1.97 16.67
N ASP A 86 3.68 3.14 16.56
CA ASP A 86 3.99 4.14 15.53
C ASP A 86 5.29 4.92 15.79
N GLY A 87 5.96 4.68 16.94
CA GLY A 87 7.38 4.92 17.12
C GLY A 87 7.95 6.20 16.52
N SER A 88 7.31 7.36 16.70
CA SER A 88 8.07 8.60 16.77
C SER A 88 8.54 8.75 18.21
N PRO A 89 9.83 8.98 18.50
CA PRO A 89 10.22 9.37 19.83
C PRO A 89 9.43 10.64 20.18
N SER A 90 8.57 10.56 21.21
CA SER A 90 8.09 11.78 21.86
C SER A 90 9.33 12.60 22.20
N PRO A 91 9.42 13.90 21.83
CA PRO A 91 10.38 14.76 22.47
C PRO A 91 9.96 14.79 23.95
N THR A 92 10.67 14.03 24.78
CA THR A 92 10.58 14.13 26.23
C THR A 92 10.67 15.61 26.58
N ALA A 93 9.58 16.18 27.10
CA ALA A 93 9.60 17.52 27.66
C ALA A 93 10.51 17.48 28.88
N THR A 94 11.75 17.92 28.72
CA THR A 94 12.63 18.23 29.85
C THR A 94 12.22 19.59 30.39
N ASN A 95 11.72 19.56 31.61
CA ASN A 95 11.48 20.69 32.51
C ASN A 95 12.81 21.36 32.89
#